data_AF-A0A8T9CDU7-F1
#
_entry.id   AF-A0A8T9CDU7-F1
#
_cell.length_a   1.000
_cell.length_b   1.000
_cell.length_c   1.000
_cell.angle_alpha   90.00
_cell.angle_beta   90.00
_cell.angle_gamma   90.00
#
_symmetry.space_group_name_H-M   'P 1'
#
loop_
_entity.id
_entity.type
_entity.pdbx_description
1 polymer ?
#
loop_
_entity_poly.entity_id
_entity_poly.type
_entity_poly.pdbx_seq_one_letter_code
_entity_poly.pdbx_strand_id
1 'polypeptide(L)'
;MFATTIISVFLATLLSSVSAQNLTTGALGNATVVTNNPPGAVYLATLPTTEFNNPSDPRGNVKGSIVATASPNGIGVSFAVSFSNLPTSGGPFVYHIHDQPVPEDGNCNSTLAHLDPFIRGETPVCNSTLPQTCQVGDLSGKHGKIESDPFVATYTDDFATTVNGLGSFFGNRSFVIHFANKTRITCANFALSGSTATNASCPPNSTASATASNPAQFTGAGTKSTASMALLLGVIALAILL
;
A
#
# COMPACT_ATOMS: atom_id res chain seq x y z
N MET A 1 7.79 35.63 -72.71
CA MET A 1 6.99 34.41 -72.43
C MET A 1 7.60 33.77 -71.21
N PHE A 2 6.87 33.84 -70.09
CA PHE A 2 7.27 33.36 -68.77
C PHE A 2 6.78 31.92 -68.57
N ALA A 3 7.55 31.09 -67.85
CA ALA A 3 7.04 30.02 -66.96
C ALA A 3 8.22 29.36 -66.21
N THR A 4 8.74 29.96 -65.13
CA THR A 4 8.48 29.61 -63.72
C THR A 4 8.52 28.11 -63.37
N THR A 5 9.66 27.69 -62.83
CA THR A 5 9.87 26.46 -62.06
C THR A 5 9.17 26.57 -60.71
N ILE A 6 8.21 25.69 -60.43
CA ILE A 6 7.52 25.61 -59.14
C ILE A 6 8.31 24.67 -58.23
N ILE A 7 8.98 25.22 -57.21
CA ILE A 7 9.53 24.46 -56.09
C ILE A 7 8.49 24.48 -54.97
N SER A 8 7.78 23.37 -54.79
CA SER A 8 6.83 23.19 -53.70
C SER A 8 7.57 22.88 -52.40
N VAL A 9 7.61 23.84 -51.47
CA VAL A 9 8.06 23.62 -50.09
C VAL A 9 6.85 23.17 -49.27
N PHE A 10 6.76 21.87 -48.96
CA PHE A 10 5.80 21.36 -47.99
C PHE A 10 6.40 21.46 -46.59
N LEU A 11 5.98 22.45 -45.81
CA LEU A 11 6.28 22.55 -44.38
C LEU A 11 5.15 21.88 -43.60
N ALA A 12 5.32 20.61 -43.24
CA ALA A 12 4.39 19.89 -42.37
C ALA A 12 4.67 20.25 -40.90
N THR A 13 3.86 21.13 -40.31
CA THR A 13 3.89 21.38 -38.87
C THR A 13 3.18 20.24 -38.14
N LEU A 14 3.94 19.33 -37.52
CA LEU A 14 3.41 18.33 -36.59
C LEU A 14 3.09 19.03 -35.26
N LEU A 15 1.81 19.37 -35.04
CA LEU A 15 1.32 19.77 -33.72
C LEU A 15 1.08 18.50 -32.90
N SER A 16 2.04 18.13 -32.06
CA SER A 16 1.85 17.09 -31.05
C SER A 16 0.99 17.64 -29.91
N SER A 17 -0.28 17.26 -29.88
CA SER A 17 -1.17 17.50 -28.74
C SER A 17 -0.74 16.60 -27.58
N VAL A 18 0.00 17.16 -26.62
CA VAL A 18 0.26 16.48 -25.34
C VAL A 18 -1.02 16.56 -24.51
N SER A 19 -1.73 15.44 -24.35
CA SER A 19 -2.84 15.38 -23.39
C SER A 19 -2.27 15.62 -21.99
N ALA A 20 -2.77 16.63 -21.27
CA ALA A 20 -2.46 16.79 -19.86
C ALA A 20 -2.97 15.55 -19.12
N GLN A 21 -2.05 14.66 -18.69
CA GLN A 21 -2.43 13.52 -17.86
C GLN A 21 -2.83 14.06 -16.50
N ASN A 22 -4.07 13.77 -16.08
CA ASN A 22 -4.56 14.13 -14.76
C ASN A 22 -3.89 13.22 -13.71
N LEU A 23 -2.68 13.59 -13.29
CA LEU A 23 -1.89 12.83 -12.36
C LEU A 23 -2.51 12.91 -10.97
N THR A 24 -3.05 11.80 -10.47
CA THR A 24 -3.62 11.72 -9.13
C THR A 24 -2.55 11.24 -8.14
N THR A 25 -2.21 12.09 -7.17
CA THR A 25 -1.35 11.75 -6.03
C THR A 25 -2.22 11.59 -4.77
N GLY A 26 -1.62 11.16 -3.66
CA GLY A 26 -2.33 11.17 -2.39
C GLY A 26 -2.52 12.55 -1.81
N ALA A 27 -3.42 12.65 -0.82
CA ALA A 27 -3.71 13.91 -0.13
C ALA A 27 -2.48 14.49 0.58
N LEU A 28 -1.49 13.64 0.91
CA LEU A 28 -0.19 14.05 1.45
C LEU A 28 0.94 14.05 0.40
N GLY A 29 0.58 13.99 -0.89
CA GLY A 29 1.51 14.03 -2.02
C GLY A 29 1.91 12.65 -2.55
N ASN A 30 3.07 12.61 -3.21
CA ASN A 30 3.68 11.37 -3.70
C ASN A 30 4.24 10.54 -2.55
N ALA A 31 4.26 9.22 -2.72
CA ALA A 31 5.05 8.35 -1.88
C ALA A 31 6.52 8.75 -1.97
N THR A 32 7.15 8.95 -0.81
CA THR A 32 8.55 9.33 -0.71
C THR A 32 9.44 8.09 -0.79
N VAL A 33 10.51 8.18 -1.60
CA VAL A 33 11.58 7.19 -1.55
C VAL A 33 12.20 7.20 -0.15
N VAL A 34 12.30 6.04 0.48
CA VAL A 34 12.90 5.92 1.81
C VAL A 34 14.37 5.52 1.69
N THR A 35 15.23 6.36 2.23
CA THR A 35 16.66 6.11 2.40
C THR A 35 16.95 5.64 3.82
N ASN A 36 18.13 5.05 4.05
CA ASN A 36 18.59 4.57 5.35
C ASN A 36 17.86 3.34 5.90
N ASN A 37 17.31 2.50 5.02
CA ASN A 37 16.92 1.14 5.40
C ASN A 37 18.15 0.41 5.96
N PRO A 38 18.09 -0.22 7.16
CA PRO A 38 19.22 -0.96 7.71
C PRO A 38 19.67 -2.04 6.72
N PRO A 39 20.86 -1.94 6.10
CA PRO A 39 21.25 -2.82 5.01
C PRO A 39 21.23 -4.29 5.45
N GLY A 40 20.60 -5.14 4.65
CA GLY A 40 20.50 -6.58 4.93
C GLY A 40 19.47 -6.98 5.99
N ALA A 41 18.67 -6.05 6.53
CA ALA A 41 17.50 -6.43 7.32
C ALA A 41 16.53 -7.23 6.45
N VAL A 42 16.14 -8.44 6.91
CA VAL A 42 15.26 -9.35 6.17
C VAL A 42 13.95 -9.53 6.93
N TYR A 43 12.83 -9.32 6.26
CA TYR A 43 11.50 -9.67 6.75
C TYR A 43 10.93 -10.80 5.92
N LEU A 44 10.45 -11.85 6.59
CA LEU A 44 9.81 -12.99 5.96
C LEU A 44 8.33 -13.01 6.33
N ALA A 45 7.47 -13.22 5.33
CA ALA A 45 6.06 -13.49 5.53
C ALA A 45 5.68 -14.78 4.78
N THR A 46 5.23 -15.79 5.51
CA THR A 46 4.89 -17.11 4.97
C THR A 46 3.40 -17.38 5.12
N LEU A 47 2.75 -17.78 4.04
CA LEU A 47 1.32 -18.09 4.04
C LEU A 47 1.01 -19.31 4.92
N PRO A 48 -0.09 -19.29 5.68
CA PRO A 48 -0.49 -20.42 6.50
C PRO A 48 -0.96 -21.59 5.63
N THR A 49 -0.97 -22.80 6.20
CA THR A 49 -1.58 -23.97 5.54
C THR A 49 -3.11 -23.95 5.62
N THR A 50 -3.66 -23.31 6.64
CA THR A 50 -5.10 -23.16 6.86
C THR A 50 -5.70 -22.20 5.84
N GLU A 51 -6.80 -22.61 5.22
CA GLU A 51 -7.57 -21.76 4.31
C GLU A 51 -8.30 -20.65 5.07
N PHE A 52 -8.25 -19.44 4.52
CA PHE A 52 -9.10 -18.34 4.99
C PHE A 52 -10.37 -18.23 4.13
N ASN A 53 -10.22 -18.13 2.82
CA ASN A 53 -11.35 -17.96 1.91
C ASN A 53 -11.06 -18.51 0.51
N ASN A 54 -11.60 -19.70 0.22
CA ASN A 54 -11.74 -20.24 -1.13
C ASN A 54 -12.63 -21.52 -1.14
N PRO A 55 -13.90 -21.45 -0.71
CA PRO A 55 -14.69 -22.63 -0.36
C PRO A 55 -15.01 -23.58 -1.53
N SER A 56 -14.70 -23.19 -2.77
CA SER A 56 -15.03 -23.95 -3.98
C SER A 56 -13.82 -24.52 -4.72
N ASP A 57 -12.59 -24.22 -4.29
CA ASP A 57 -11.40 -24.78 -4.92
C ASP A 57 -10.88 -25.99 -4.11
N PRO A 58 -10.82 -27.20 -4.69
CA PRO A 58 -10.40 -28.39 -3.98
C PRO A 58 -8.88 -28.45 -3.70
N ARG A 59 -8.10 -27.47 -4.17
CA ARG A 59 -6.63 -27.54 -4.15
C ARG A 59 -6.00 -27.15 -2.81
N GLY A 60 -6.73 -26.56 -1.87
CA GLY A 60 -6.14 -26.08 -0.63
C GLY A 60 -5.90 -24.57 -0.62
N ASN A 61 -5.29 -24.07 0.47
CA ASN A 61 -4.80 -22.69 0.54
C ASN A 61 -3.64 -22.43 -0.41
N VAL A 62 -3.47 -21.17 -0.82
CA VAL A 62 -2.28 -20.70 -1.54
C VAL A 62 -1.04 -20.94 -0.68
N LYS A 63 0.02 -21.43 -1.31
CA LYS A 63 1.31 -21.74 -0.66
C LYS A 63 2.36 -20.77 -1.12
N GLY A 64 3.25 -20.35 -0.21
CA GLY A 64 4.39 -19.54 -0.57
C GLY A 64 4.73 -18.47 0.45
N SER A 65 5.59 -17.55 0.05
CA SER A 65 6.10 -16.50 0.93
C SER A 65 6.58 -15.28 0.15
N ILE A 66 6.77 -14.20 0.91
CA ILE A 66 7.52 -13.01 0.48
C ILE A 66 8.73 -12.88 1.39
N VAL A 67 9.91 -12.78 0.79
CA VAL A 67 11.16 -12.37 1.45
C VAL A 67 11.45 -10.93 1.06
N ALA A 68 11.47 -10.03 2.03
CA ALA A 68 11.70 -8.61 1.82
C ALA A 68 13.02 -8.20 2.48
N THR A 69 14.02 -7.84 1.68
CA THR A 69 15.38 -7.52 2.14
C THR A 69 15.70 -6.06 1.88
N ALA A 70 16.11 -5.32 2.90
CA ALA A 70 16.59 -3.95 2.74
C ALA A 70 17.79 -3.91 1.78
N SER A 71 17.70 -3.07 0.75
CA SER A 71 18.72 -2.99 -0.31
C SER A 71 20.09 -2.61 0.26
N PRO A 72 21.21 -3.11 -0.30
CA PRO A 72 22.56 -2.81 0.19
C PRO A 72 22.92 -1.32 0.21
N ASN A 73 22.34 -0.52 -0.68
CA ASN A 73 22.51 0.94 -0.75
C ASN A 73 21.63 1.71 0.25
N GLY A 74 20.82 1.01 1.06
CA GLY A 74 19.88 1.60 2.01
C GLY A 74 18.63 2.22 1.38
N ILE A 75 18.43 2.10 0.07
CA ILE A 75 17.29 2.67 -0.66
C ILE A 75 16.33 1.54 -1.05
N GLY A 76 15.09 1.65 -0.57
CA GLY A 76 14.06 0.68 -0.87
C GLY A 76 14.33 -0.72 -0.32
N VAL A 77 13.51 -1.66 -0.78
CA VAL A 77 13.44 -3.04 -0.30
C VAL A 77 13.32 -3.96 -1.51
N SER A 78 14.18 -4.97 -1.58
CA SER A 78 14.10 -6.05 -2.56
C SER A 78 13.09 -7.08 -2.08
N PHE A 79 12.01 -7.28 -2.85
CA PHE A 79 11.02 -8.31 -2.62
C PHE A 79 11.32 -9.51 -3.52
N ALA A 80 11.46 -10.68 -2.92
CA ALA A 80 11.43 -11.96 -3.61
C ALA A 80 10.13 -12.68 -3.25
N VAL A 81 9.27 -12.86 -4.25
CA VAL A 81 7.92 -13.38 -4.12
C VAL A 81 7.87 -14.77 -4.75
N SER A 82 7.28 -15.74 -4.04
CA SER A 82 7.05 -17.08 -4.56
C SER A 82 5.70 -17.59 -4.08
N PHE A 83 4.78 -17.81 -5.01
CA PHE A 83 3.46 -18.36 -4.74
C PHE A 83 3.19 -19.57 -5.64
N SER A 84 2.42 -20.50 -5.10
CA SER A 84 1.94 -21.67 -5.80
C SER A 84 0.59 -22.07 -5.23
N ASN A 85 -0.06 -23.03 -5.88
CA ASN A 85 -1.36 -23.49 -5.43
C ASN A 85 -2.43 -22.39 -5.49
N LEU A 86 -2.34 -21.49 -6.48
CA LEU A 86 -3.32 -20.42 -6.70
C LEU A 86 -4.70 -20.97 -7.08
N PRO A 87 -5.80 -20.26 -6.80
CA PRO A 87 -7.11 -20.69 -7.28
C PRO A 87 -7.12 -20.85 -8.80
N THR A 88 -7.86 -21.82 -9.32
CA THR A 88 -7.93 -22.09 -10.77
C THR A 88 -8.67 -21.02 -11.58
N SER A 89 -9.39 -20.12 -10.90
CA SER A 89 -10.15 -19.03 -11.50
C SER A 89 -10.22 -17.80 -10.57
N GLY A 90 -10.72 -16.68 -11.09
CA GLY A 90 -10.86 -15.44 -10.33
C GLY A 90 -9.61 -14.55 -10.31
N GLY A 91 -8.59 -14.88 -11.10
CA GLY A 91 -7.44 -14.02 -11.37
C GLY A 91 -7.66 -13.01 -12.54
N PRO A 92 -6.63 -12.26 -12.97
CA PRO A 92 -5.29 -12.20 -12.36
C PRO A 92 -5.35 -11.81 -10.89
N PHE A 93 -4.59 -12.49 -10.06
CA PHE A 93 -4.60 -12.25 -8.62
C PHE A 93 -3.71 -11.06 -8.30
N VAL A 94 -4.07 -10.32 -7.26
CA VAL A 94 -3.29 -9.17 -6.79
C VAL A 94 -2.88 -9.39 -5.34
N TYR A 95 -1.78 -8.78 -4.95
CA TYR A 95 -1.28 -8.84 -3.59
C TYR A 95 -0.76 -7.46 -3.17
N HIS A 96 -1.04 -7.14 -1.92
CA HIS A 96 -0.73 -5.84 -1.34
C HIS A 96 -0.19 -6.00 0.07
N ILE A 97 0.59 -5.03 0.53
CA ILE A 97 0.87 -4.84 1.95
C ILE A 97 -0.34 -4.13 2.55
N HIS A 98 -0.88 -4.68 3.63
CA HIS A 98 -2.02 -4.13 4.35
C HIS A 98 -1.56 -3.34 5.58
N ASP A 99 -2.43 -2.47 6.09
CA ASP A 99 -2.11 -1.58 7.19
C ASP A 99 -1.92 -2.33 8.51
N GLN A 100 -2.79 -3.28 8.83
CA GLN A 100 -2.74 -4.00 10.11
C GLN A 100 -2.13 -5.40 9.97
N PRO A 101 -1.52 -5.94 11.04
CA PRO A 101 -1.12 -7.34 11.06
C PRO A 101 -2.33 -8.27 10.98
N VAL A 102 -2.10 -9.50 10.52
CA VAL A 102 -3.04 -10.61 10.68
C VAL A 102 -3.17 -10.93 12.17
N PRO A 103 -4.38 -10.89 12.74
CA PRO A 103 -4.64 -11.31 14.13
C PRO A 103 -4.39 -12.81 14.35
N GLU A 104 -4.39 -13.23 15.62
CA GLU A 104 -4.18 -14.64 16.01
C GLU A 104 -5.19 -15.63 15.40
N ASP A 105 -6.42 -15.18 15.15
CA ASP A 105 -7.46 -16.00 14.53
C ASP A 105 -7.29 -16.17 13.01
N GLY A 106 -6.25 -15.57 12.41
CA GLY A 106 -5.95 -15.66 10.99
C GLY A 106 -6.92 -14.89 10.09
N ASN A 107 -7.78 -14.04 10.64
CA ASN A 107 -8.81 -13.34 9.86
C ASN A 107 -8.19 -12.25 8.98
N CYS A 108 -8.08 -12.52 7.68
CA CYS A 108 -7.52 -11.58 6.73
C CYS A 108 -8.32 -10.28 6.60
N ASN A 109 -9.59 -10.21 6.99
CA ASN A 109 -10.34 -8.94 6.97
C ASN A 109 -9.85 -7.93 8.01
N SER A 110 -9.26 -8.42 9.11
CA SER A 110 -8.74 -7.59 10.20
C SER A 110 -7.44 -6.88 9.84
N THR A 111 -6.82 -7.18 8.69
CA THR A 111 -5.64 -6.46 8.19
C THR A 111 -5.99 -5.05 7.66
N LEU A 112 -7.28 -4.71 7.60
CA LEU A 112 -7.82 -3.42 7.16
C LEU A 112 -7.42 -3.03 5.73
N ALA A 113 -7.28 -1.73 5.44
CA ALA A 113 -6.97 -1.21 4.12
C ALA A 113 -5.51 -1.48 3.71
N HIS A 114 -5.14 -1.12 2.48
CA HIS A 114 -3.75 -1.16 2.04
C HIS A 114 -2.88 -0.21 2.88
N LEU A 115 -1.59 -0.51 2.95
CA LEU A 115 -0.59 0.40 3.51
C LEU A 115 -0.51 1.67 2.65
N ASP A 116 -1.10 2.76 3.13
CA ASP A 116 -1.24 4.00 2.36
C ASP A 116 -0.98 5.25 3.21
N PRO A 117 0.28 5.47 3.64
CA PRO A 117 0.63 6.60 4.50
C PRO A 117 0.46 7.96 3.81
N PHE A 118 0.25 8.02 2.49
CA PHE A 118 0.08 9.26 1.73
C PHE A 118 -1.39 9.54 1.36
N ILE A 119 -2.31 8.67 1.76
CA ILE A 119 -3.75 8.81 1.52
C ILE A 119 -4.01 8.96 0.02
N ARG A 120 -3.47 8.02 -0.75
CA ARG A 120 -3.59 7.95 -2.22
C ARG A 120 -4.93 7.35 -2.64
N GLY A 121 -5.39 6.33 -1.92
CA GLY A 121 -6.57 5.55 -2.27
C GLY A 121 -6.33 4.62 -3.48
N GLU A 122 -7.37 3.88 -3.86
CA GLU A 122 -7.25 2.86 -4.91
C GLU A 122 -7.63 3.38 -6.31
N THR A 123 -8.31 4.52 -6.41
CA THR A 123 -8.81 5.08 -7.68
C THR A 123 -8.19 6.45 -7.93
N PRO A 124 -7.61 6.69 -9.12
CA PRO A 124 -7.46 5.76 -10.24
C PRO A 124 -6.54 4.58 -9.90
N VAL A 125 -6.56 3.50 -10.68
CA VAL A 125 -5.65 2.35 -10.50
C VAL A 125 -4.20 2.83 -10.54
N CYS A 126 -3.29 2.17 -9.81
CA CYS A 126 -1.87 2.48 -9.85
C CYS A 126 -1.33 2.50 -11.29
N ASN A 127 -0.58 3.55 -11.62
CA ASN A 127 0.18 3.63 -12.85
C ASN A 127 1.62 3.22 -12.56
N SER A 128 2.02 2.04 -13.01
CA SER A 128 3.38 1.50 -12.79
C SER A 128 4.48 2.34 -13.43
N THR A 129 4.18 3.21 -14.40
CA THR A 129 5.18 4.14 -14.97
C THR A 129 5.46 5.33 -14.06
N LEU A 130 4.62 5.56 -13.05
CA LEU A 130 4.74 6.63 -12.05
C LEU A 130 4.48 6.05 -10.65
N PRO A 131 5.31 5.08 -10.19
CA PRO A 131 5.02 4.29 -8.99
C PRO A 131 4.99 5.13 -7.70
N GLN A 132 5.61 6.30 -7.69
CA GLN A 132 5.53 7.29 -6.61
C GLN A 132 4.11 7.84 -6.39
N THR A 133 3.21 7.65 -7.36
CA THR A 133 1.80 8.06 -7.25
C THR A 133 0.88 6.94 -6.78
N CYS A 134 1.42 5.76 -6.47
CA CYS A 134 0.66 4.61 -5.99
C CYS A 134 0.68 4.51 -4.46
N GLN A 135 -0.21 3.69 -3.89
CA GLN A 135 -0.14 3.35 -2.48
C GLN A 135 1.18 2.62 -2.20
N VAL A 136 1.79 2.86 -1.03
CA VAL A 136 3.04 2.18 -0.66
C VAL A 136 2.84 0.66 -0.67
N GLY A 137 1.70 0.17 -0.21
CA GLY A 137 1.35 -1.25 -0.19
C GLY A 137 0.90 -1.84 -1.52
N ASP A 138 0.70 -1.06 -2.58
CA ASP A 138 0.21 -1.58 -3.87
C ASP A 138 1.33 -2.23 -4.70
N LEU A 139 1.78 -3.41 -4.27
CA LEU A 139 2.86 -4.14 -4.91
C LEU A 139 2.46 -4.63 -6.31
N SER A 140 1.26 -5.19 -6.48
CA SER A 140 0.79 -5.66 -7.79
C SER A 140 0.60 -4.54 -8.81
N GLY A 141 0.10 -3.38 -8.38
CA GLY A 141 -0.05 -2.22 -9.24
C GLY A 141 1.29 -1.68 -9.74
N LYS A 142 2.33 -1.70 -8.89
CA LYS A 142 3.68 -1.23 -9.24
C LYS A 142 4.49 -2.27 -10.03
N HIS A 143 4.43 -3.54 -9.65
CA HIS A 143 5.38 -4.57 -10.07
C HIS A 143 4.76 -5.72 -10.88
N GLY A 144 3.45 -5.68 -11.14
CA GLY A 144 2.73 -6.68 -11.92
C GLY A 144 1.85 -7.61 -11.08
N LYS A 145 0.76 -8.08 -11.70
CA LYS A 145 -0.20 -9.01 -11.10
C LYS A 145 0.31 -10.45 -11.16
N ILE A 146 -0.33 -11.34 -10.42
CA ILE A 146 -0.05 -12.77 -10.48
C ILE A 146 -0.85 -13.39 -11.64
N GLU A 147 -0.13 -13.80 -12.68
CA GLU A 147 -0.69 -14.33 -13.93
C GLU A 147 -0.27 -15.78 -14.23
N SER A 148 0.53 -16.39 -13.36
CA SER A 148 1.00 -17.77 -13.50
C SER A 148 0.89 -18.55 -12.18
N ASP A 149 0.94 -19.88 -12.28
CA ASP A 149 1.02 -20.78 -11.13
C ASP A 149 1.98 -21.94 -11.48
N PRO A 150 3.18 -22.02 -10.86
CA PRO A 150 3.68 -21.13 -9.82
C PRO A 150 3.98 -19.71 -10.35
N PHE A 151 3.98 -18.75 -9.42
CA PHE A 151 4.40 -17.38 -9.64
C PHE A 151 5.67 -17.09 -8.85
N VAL A 152 6.69 -16.57 -9.53
CA VAL A 152 7.94 -16.14 -8.91
C VAL A 152 8.32 -14.79 -9.50
N ALA A 153 8.63 -13.82 -8.64
CA ALA A 153 9.07 -12.49 -9.06
C ALA A 153 10.09 -11.92 -8.08
N THR A 154 11.02 -11.13 -8.61
CA THR A 154 11.94 -10.33 -7.81
C THR A 154 11.95 -8.90 -8.34
N TYR A 155 11.79 -7.93 -7.46
CA TYR A 155 11.81 -6.51 -7.80
C TYR A 155 12.20 -5.68 -6.58
N THR A 156 12.57 -4.42 -6.82
CA THR A 156 12.85 -3.45 -5.76
C THR A 156 11.71 -2.46 -5.67
N ASP A 157 11.25 -2.18 -4.44
CA ASP A 157 10.29 -1.13 -4.14
C ASP A 157 10.96 -0.02 -3.33
N ASP A 158 10.99 1.19 -3.86
CA ASP A 158 11.68 2.32 -3.24
C ASP A 158 10.89 2.99 -2.10
N PHE A 159 9.62 2.62 -1.91
CA PHE A 159 8.67 3.32 -1.04
C PHE A 159 8.38 2.56 0.26
N ALA A 160 8.31 1.23 0.19
CA ALA A 160 8.26 0.38 1.38
C ALA A 160 9.59 0.48 2.16
N THR A 161 9.54 0.38 3.49
CA THR A 161 10.75 0.52 4.32
C THR A 161 10.83 -0.46 5.47
N THR A 162 12.06 -0.81 5.85
CA THR A 162 12.41 -1.53 7.08
C THR A 162 12.80 -0.59 8.24
N VAL A 163 12.75 0.73 8.04
CA VAL A 163 12.99 1.73 9.09
C VAL A 163 11.75 1.85 9.97
N ASN A 164 11.89 1.49 11.25
CA ASN A 164 10.81 1.60 12.22
C ASN A 164 10.41 3.07 12.47
N GLY A 165 9.13 3.33 12.75
CA GLY A 165 8.58 4.65 13.07
C GLY A 165 8.08 5.42 11.85
N LEU A 166 8.39 4.98 10.63
CA LEU A 166 7.83 5.58 9.40
C LEU A 166 6.48 4.97 9.07
N GLY A 167 5.57 5.78 8.51
CA GLY A 167 4.26 5.29 8.07
C GLY A 167 4.35 4.17 7.04
N SER A 168 5.38 4.17 6.19
CA SER A 168 5.66 3.14 5.20
C SER A 168 6.36 1.88 5.75
N PHE A 169 6.65 1.84 7.05
CA PHE A 169 7.27 0.67 7.68
C PHE A 169 6.35 -0.54 7.58
N PHE A 170 6.75 -1.58 6.87
CA PHE A 170 5.91 -2.76 6.65
C PHE A 170 6.21 -3.92 7.62
N GLY A 171 7.30 -3.81 8.39
CA GLY A 171 7.82 -4.93 9.19
C GLY A 171 6.94 -5.37 10.37
N ASN A 172 5.91 -4.59 10.73
CA ASN A 172 4.88 -4.93 11.72
C ASN A 172 3.49 -5.12 11.10
N ARG A 173 3.44 -5.38 9.79
CA ARG A 173 2.20 -5.44 9.01
C ARG A 173 2.06 -6.80 8.32
N SER A 174 1.06 -6.90 7.46
CA SER A 174 0.75 -8.11 6.71
C SER A 174 0.78 -7.88 5.20
N PHE A 175 0.84 -8.96 4.44
CA PHE A 175 0.41 -8.95 3.05
C PHE A 175 -0.85 -9.82 2.87
N VAL A 176 -1.64 -9.50 1.86
CA VAL A 176 -2.86 -10.22 1.49
C VAL A 176 -2.83 -10.51 0.01
N ILE A 177 -3.24 -11.71 -0.39
CA ILE A 177 -3.53 -12.08 -1.79
C ILE A 177 -5.03 -11.99 -2.01
N HIS A 178 -5.45 -11.40 -3.13
CA HIS A 178 -6.84 -11.20 -3.50
C HIS A 178 -7.13 -11.78 -4.89
N PHE A 179 -8.40 -12.17 -5.06
CA PHE A 179 -9.01 -12.30 -6.37
C PHE A 179 -9.03 -10.95 -7.12
N ALA A 180 -9.25 -10.99 -8.44
CA ALA A 180 -9.39 -9.78 -9.27
C ALA A 180 -10.53 -8.85 -8.82
N ASN A 181 -11.55 -9.40 -8.15
CA ASN A 181 -12.67 -8.65 -7.56
C ASN A 181 -12.35 -8.09 -6.15
N LYS A 182 -11.09 -8.14 -5.71
CA LYS A 182 -10.57 -7.68 -4.41
C LYS A 182 -10.96 -8.52 -3.19
N THR A 183 -11.69 -9.62 -3.36
CA THR A 183 -11.95 -10.57 -2.27
C THR A 183 -10.63 -11.17 -1.77
N ARG A 184 -10.40 -11.12 -0.46
CA ARG A 184 -9.18 -11.65 0.19
C ARG A 184 -9.19 -13.18 0.16
N ILE A 185 -8.09 -13.79 -0.26
CA ILE A 185 -7.89 -15.25 -0.35
C ILE A 185 -7.16 -15.77 0.88
N THR A 186 -6.00 -15.17 1.16
CA THR A 186 -5.11 -15.54 2.25
C THR A 186 -4.18 -14.38 2.59
N CYS A 187 -3.51 -14.45 3.74
CA CYS A 187 -2.68 -13.37 4.27
C CYS A 187 -1.62 -13.90 5.23
N ALA A 188 -0.56 -13.13 5.44
CA ALA A 188 0.49 -13.45 6.40
C ALA A 188 1.18 -12.19 6.93
N ASN A 189 1.71 -12.27 8.15
CA ASN A 189 2.51 -11.22 8.77
C ASN A 189 3.96 -11.23 8.29
N PHE A 190 4.53 -10.04 8.11
CA PHE A 190 5.97 -9.86 8.03
C PHE A 190 6.58 -10.00 9.42
N ALA A 191 7.68 -10.74 9.51
CA ALA A 191 8.47 -10.87 10.73
C ALA A 191 9.96 -10.76 10.41
N LEU A 192 10.73 -10.10 11.28
CA LEU A 192 12.18 -9.96 11.13
C LEU A 192 12.85 -11.35 11.20
N SER A 193 13.49 -11.75 10.11
CA SER A 193 14.25 -13.00 10.01
C SER A 193 15.63 -12.83 10.65
N GLY A 194 16.02 -13.76 11.53
CA GLY A 194 17.32 -13.73 12.22
C GLY A 194 17.31 -13.05 13.59
N SER A 195 16.18 -12.50 14.04
CA SER A 195 15.93 -12.36 15.47
C SER A 195 15.32 -13.67 15.94
N THR A 196 16.06 -14.47 16.70
CA THR A 196 15.47 -15.55 17.48
C THR A 196 14.24 -14.97 18.17
N ALA A 197 13.05 -15.47 17.85
CA ALA A 197 11.86 -15.22 18.62
C ALA A 197 12.10 -15.85 20.00
N THR A 198 12.82 -15.15 20.87
CA THR A 198 12.58 -15.30 22.29
C THR A 198 11.15 -14.86 22.46
N ASN A 199 10.28 -15.83 22.76
CA ASN A 199 9.05 -15.58 23.49
C ASN A 199 9.34 -14.50 24.53
N ALA A 200 8.96 -13.25 24.25
CA ALA A 200 8.78 -12.25 25.27
C ALA A 200 7.45 -12.55 25.96
N SER A 201 7.34 -13.75 26.52
CA SER A 201 6.57 -13.99 27.71
C SER A 201 7.16 -13.10 28.78
N CYS A 202 6.55 -11.93 29.01
CA CYS A 202 6.83 -11.14 30.19
C CYS A 202 6.47 -12.00 31.41
N PRO A 203 7.41 -12.38 32.28
CA PRO A 203 7.05 -13.02 33.54
C PRO A 203 6.46 -11.95 34.48
N PRO A 204 5.43 -12.27 35.28
CA PRO A 204 5.03 -11.39 36.36
C PRO A 204 6.04 -11.59 37.49
N ASN A 205 6.86 -10.57 37.78
CA ASN A 205 7.55 -10.52 39.06
C ASN A 205 7.25 -9.21 39.77
N SER A 206 6.23 -9.29 40.60
CA SER A 206 5.95 -8.40 41.71
C SER A 206 7.10 -8.43 42.72
N THR A 207 7.77 -7.30 42.91
CA THR A 207 7.96 -6.61 44.22
C THR A 207 8.96 -5.47 44.10
N ALA A 208 8.47 -4.24 44.02
CA ALA A 208 9.21 -3.05 44.46
C ALA A 208 8.22 -1.95 44.87
N SER A 209 8.04 -1.86 46.18
CA SER A 209 7.66 -0.73 47.03
C SER A 209 6.93 0.46 46.39
N ALA A 210 5.67 0.64 46.77
CA ALA A 210 4.93 1.87 46.57
C ALA A 210 5.52 3.00 47.43
N THR A 211 5.95 4.08 46.79
CA THR A 211 6.09 5.39 47.44
C THR A 211 5.09 6.32 46.77
N ALA A 212 4.10 6.72 47.54
CA ALA A 212 3.00 7.56 47.11
C ALA A 212 3.49 8.95 46.68
N SER A 213 3.07 9.38 45.49
CA SER A 213 2.92 10.81 45.16
C SER A 213 1.61 10.99 44.40
N ASN A 214 0.80 11.91 44.90
CA ASN A 214 -0.58 12.17 44.48
C ASN A 214 -0.70 12.50 42.98
N PRO A 215 -1.76 12.06 42.28
CA PRO A 215 -2.08 12.62 40.97
C PRO A 215 -2.74 14.01 41.13
N ALA A 216 -2.22 14.98 40.37
CA ALA A 216 -2.84 16.28 40.20
C ALA A 216 -4.20 16.14 39.49
N GLN A 217 -5.24 16.77 40.05
CA GLN A 217 -6.56 16.89 39.43
C GLN A 217 -6.50 17.84 38.24
N PHE A 218 -6.95 17.38 37.07
CA PHE A 218 -7.23 18.22 35.92
C PHE A 218 -8.75 18.39 35.80
N THR A 219 -9.25 19.58 36.12
CA THR A 219 -10.64 20.00 35.91
C THR A 219 -10.73 20.71 34.55
N GLY A 220 -11.28 20.04 33.55
CA GLY A 220 -11.55 20.62 32.24
C GLY A 220 -12.91 20.17 31.72
N ALA A 221 -13.95 20.94 32.01
CA ALA A 221 -15.28 20.76 31.45
C ALA A 221 -15.32 21.36 30.03
N GLY A 222 -15.41 20.52 29.01
CA GLY A 222 -15.66 20.94 27.62
C GLY A 222 -17.15 20.86 27.31
N THR A 223 -17.82 21.99 27.30
CA THR A 223 -19.22 22.17 26.88
C THR A 223 -19.38 21.85 25.39
N LYS A 224 -20.33 20.95 25.05
CA LYS A 224 -20.77 20.72 23.68
C LYS A 224 -21.62 21.91 23.24
N SER A 225 -21.11 22.71 22.31
CA SER A 225 -21.91 23.75 21.64
C SER A 225 -22.56 23.17 20.39
N THR A 226 -23.87 22.98 20.45
CA THR A 226 -24.73 22.68 19.31
C THR A 226 -25.01 23.99 18.57
N ALA A 227 -24.38 24.19 17.41
CA ALA A 227 -24.72 25.27 16.50
C ALA A 227 -25.56 24.74 15.34
N SER A 228 -26.83 25.12 15.32
CA SER A 228 -27.79 24.86 14.26
C SER A 228 -27.41 25.63 12.99
N MET A 229 -27.23 24.92 11.86
CA MET A 229 -27.10 25.54 10.54
C MET A 229 -28.48 25.98 10.05
N ALA A 230 -28.77 27.28 10.13
CA ALA A 230 -29.91 27.91 9.49
C ALA A 230 -29.56 28.32 8.05
N LEU A 231 -30.53 28.07 7.16
CA LEU A 231 -30.64 28.47 5.76
C LEU A 231 -30.17 29.91 5.48
N LEU A 232 -29.37 30.09 4.42
CA LEU A 232 -29.41 31.30 3.60
C LEU A 232 -29.50 30.92 2.11
N LEU A 233 -30.68 31.09 1.52
CA LEU A 233 -30.88 31.17 0.08
C LEU A 233 -30.41 32.56 -0.38
N GLY A 234 -29.34 32.60 -1.17
CA GLY A 234 -28.84 33.80 -1.85
C GLY A 234 -29.29 33.82 -3.31
N VAL A 235 -30.07 34.84 -3.64
CA VAL A 235 -30.68 35.15 -4.94
C VAL A 235 -29.61 35.51 -5.98
N ILE A 236 -29.64 34.89 -7.18
CA ILE A 236 -28.88 35.35 -8.35
C ILE A 236 -29.86 36.04 -9.31
N ALA A 237 -29.77 37.36 -9.39
CA ALA A 237 -30.44 38.17 -10.40
C ALA A 237 -29.42 38.72 -11.40
N LEU A 238 -29.50 38.17 -12.61
CA LEU A 238 -29.44 38.79 -13.94
C LEU A 238 -28.74 40.16 -14.15
N ALA A 239 -27.80 40.15 -15.12
CA ALA A 239 -27.52 41.13 -16.19
C ALA A 239 -25.98 41.24 -16.36
N ILE A 240 -25.42 41.07 -17.55
CA ILE A 240 -25.25 42.15 -18.52
C ILE A 240 -25.06 41.56 -19.93
N LEU A 241 -25.92 41.99 -20.85
CA LEU A 241 -25.64 42.05 -22.29
C LEU A 241 -24.84 43.34 -22.52
N LEU A 242 -23.69 43.23 -23.18
CA LEU A 242 -23.07 44.22 -24.08
C LEU A 242 -22.09 43.46 -24.99
#